data_AF-A0A1J5QRD2-F1
#
_entry.id   AF-A0A1J5QRD2-F1
#
_cell.length_a   1.000
_cell.length_b   1.000
_cell.length_c   1.000
_cell.angle_alpha   90.00
_cell.angle_beta   90.00
_cell.angle_gamma   90.00
#
_symmetry.space_group_name_H-M   'P 1'
#
loop_
_entity.id
_entity.type
_entity.pdbx_description
1 polymer ?
#
loop_
_entity_poly.entity_id
_entity_poly.type
_entity_poly.pdbx_seq_one_letter_code
_entity_poly.pdbx_strand_id
1 'polypeptide(L)'
;MQHKPALIENGADAPAAEAAEREWWPDFAPSARLVPIRPLGAGERDALRAHFVALEAADRYLRFGYAASDEQVLAYVDGIDFTRDEIYGVFNRKLELIAAAHLAVAADGRAEFGVSVLPSARGKGIGTRLFERAAMHARNRGIECMTMQCLTQNAPMVRIARRAGMQVHVCGGETEGVLRVPHGSLLSHLDEWLADATGEIDFAIKLGRHRTPPTPA
;
A
#
# COMPACT_ATOMS: atom_id res chain seq x y z
N MET A 1 60.71 10.20 11.70
CA MET A 1 59.57 9.53 12.33
C MET A 1 58.38 9.67 11.39
N GLN A 2 58.07 8.61 10.65
CA GLN A 2 56.86 8.50 9.83
C GLN A 2 55.77 7.88 10.71
N HIS A 3 54.57 8.44 10.74
CA HIS A 3 53.35 7.66 10.97
C HIS A 3 52.20 8.23 10.14
N LYS A 4 51.67 7.32 9.33
CA LYS A 4 50.62 7.41 8.30
C LYS A 4 49.23 7.55 8.95
N PRO A 5 48.26 8.26 8.35
CA PRO A 5 46.88 8.23 8.83
C PRO A 5 46.21 6.90 8.46
N ALA A 6 45.43 6.35 9.39
CA ALA A 6 44.68 5.12 9.20
C ALA A 6 43.54 5.33 8.20
N LEU A 7 43.47 4.42 7.23
CA LEU A 7 42.41 4.28 6.25
C LEU A 7 41.12 3.85 6.95
N ILE A 8 40.02 4.52 6.62
CA ILE A 8 38.66 4.01 6.86
C ILE A 8 38.48 2.84 5.89
N GLU A 9 38.55 1.61 6.39
CA GLU A 9 38.20 0.42 5.64
C GLU A 9 36.66 0.30 5.59
N ASN A 10 36.08 0.78 4.48
CA ASN A 10 34.72 0.42 4.08
C ASN A 10 34.78 -0.93 3.34
N GLY A 11 34.06 -1.95 3.81
CA GLY A 11 33.87 -3.15 2.98
C GLY A 11 33.36 -4.46 3.60
N ALA A 12 32.93 -4.53 4.87
CA ALA A 12 32.63 -5.84 5.49
C ALA A 12 31.29 -5.99 6.26
N ASP A 13 30.41 -4.98 6.29
CA ASP A 13 29.23 -5.02 7.18
C ASP A 13 27.86 -5.27 6.51
N ALA A 14 27.79 -5.37 5.17
CA ALA A 14 26.53 -5.60 4.47
C ALA A 14 25.73 -6.85 4.93
N PRO A 15 26.35 -8.05 5.11
CA PRO A 15 25.57 -9.23 5.50
C PRO A 15 25.10 -9.20 6.97
N ALA A 16 25.79 -8.47 7.85
CA ALA A 16 25.39 -8.32 9.25
C ALA A 16 24.28 -7.27 9.42
N ALA A 17 24.35 -6.17 8.66
CA ALA A 17 23.28 -5.18 8.59
C ALA A 17 22.00 -5.77 7.96
N GLU A 18 22.11 -6.55 6.87
CA GLU A 18 20.96 -7.25 6.26
C GLU A 18 20.34 -8.27 7.22
N ALA A 19 21.13 -8.98 8.01
CA ALA A 19 20.64 -9.96 9.00
C ALA A 19 19.91 -9.28 10.17
N ALA A 20 20.45 -8.17 10.69
CA ALA A 20 19.80 -7.37 11.71
C ALA A 20 18.53 -6.68 11.18
N GLU A 21 18.54 -6.18 9.95
CA GLU A 21 17.36 -5.63 9.25
C GLU A 21 16.22 -6.65 9.08
N ARG A 22 16.58 -7.92 8.92
CA ARG A 22 15.64 -9.04 8.83
C ARG A 22 14.97 -9.38 10.16
N GLU A 23 15.60 -9.05 11.28
CA GLU A 23 15.14 -9.43 12.63
C GLU A 23 13.97 -8.56 13.13
N TRP A 24 13.90 -7.30 12.72
CA TRP A 24 12.84 -6.36 13.17
C TRP A 24 11.81 -6.02 12.10
N TRP A 25 12.03 -6.39 10.83
CA TRP A 25 11.00 -6.28 9.79
C TRP A 25 9.96 -7.39 9.98
N PRO A 26 8.65 -7.06 10.05
CA PRO A 26 7.63 -8.08 10.14
C PRO A 26 7.72 -8.98 8.90
N ASP A 27 7.86 -10.28 9.11
CA ASP A 27 7.73 -11.23 8.02
C ASP A 27 6.25 -11.25 7.63
N PHE A 28 5.93 -10.56 6.53
CA PHE A 28 4.59 -10.55 5.96
C PHE A 28 4.32 -11.90 5.29
N ALA A 29 4.19 -12.94 6.13
CA ALA A 29 3.97 -14.30 5.67
C ALA A 29 2.80 -14.29 4.66
N PRO A 30 2.98 -14.85 3.46
CA PRO A 30 1.95 -14.83 2.44
C PRO A 30 0.66 -15.43 3.00
N SER A 31 -0.39 -14.61 3.07
CA SER A 31 -1.66 -15.07 3.61
C SER A 31 -2.21 -16.21 2.75
N ALA A 32 -2.80 -17.24 3.35
CA ALA A 32 -3.36 -18.40 2.63
C ALA A 32 -4.44 -18.04 1.59
N ARG A 33 -4.96 -16.80 1.60
CA ARG A 33 -5.83 -16.27 0.55
C ARG A 33 -5.05 -15.34 -0.37
N LEU A 34 -4.94 -15.73 -1.63
CA LEU A 34 -4.43 -14.88 -2.69
C LEU A 34 -5.45 -13.74 -2.94
N VAL A 35 -5.03 -12.51 -2.64
CA VAL A 35 -5.75 -11.29 -3.05
C VAL A 35 -4.96 -10.69 -4.21
N PRO A 36 -5.46 -10.76 -5.45
CA PRO A 36 -4.77 -10.16 -6.59
C PRO A 36 -4.83 -8.64 -6.46
N ILE A 37 -3.68 -8.04 -6.17
CA ILE A 37 -3.48 -6.59 -6.06
C ILE A 37 -2.76 -6.15 -7.31
N ARG A 38 -3.25 -5.08 -7.93
CA ARG A 38 -2.70 -4.53 -9.17
C ARG A 38 -2.23 -3.09 -8.93
N PRO A 39 -1.01 -2.71 -9.36
CA PRO A 39 -0.62 -1.30 -9.48
C PRO A 39 -1.58 -0.57 -10.45
N LEU A 40 -2.01 0.64 -10.10
CA LEU A 40 -2.91 1.44 -10.93
C LEU A 40 -2.17 2.64 -11.49
N GLY A 41 -2.26 2.84 -12.80
CA GLY A 41 -1.69 4.00 -13.47
C GLY A 41 -2.73 5.09 -13.73
N ALA A 42 -2.30 6.14 -14.43
CA ALA A 42 -3.18 7.24 -14.81
C ALA A 42 -4.40 6.79 -15.66
N GLY A 43 -4.30 5.65 -16.34
CA GLY A 43 -5.41 5.06 -17.12
C GLY A 43 -6.56 4.54 -16.26
N GLU A 44 -6.32 4.22 -14.99
CA GLU A 44 -7.34 3.74 -14.04
C GLU A 44 -7.98 4.86 -13.20
N ARG A 45 -7.74 6.14 -13.55
CA ARG A 45 -8.27 7.29 -12.80
C ARG A 45 -9.79 7.28 -12.66
N ASP A 46 -10.53 6.89 -13.70
CA ASP A 46 -11.99 6.79 -13.63
C ASP A 46 -12.47 5.66 -12.70
N ALA A 47 -11.72 4.55 -12.63
CA ALA A 47 -12.02 3.48 -11.67
C ALA A 47 -11.78 3.95 -10.23
N LEU A 48 -10.75 4.77 -9.99
CA LEU A 48 -10.50 5.41 -8.69
C LEU A 48 -11.62 6.40 -8.32
N ARG A 49 -12.02 7.27 -9.24
CA ARG A 49 -13.16 8.19 -9.03
C ARG A 49 -14.41 7.41 -8.64
N ALA A 50 -14.77 6.37 -9.40
CA ALA A 50 -15.91 5.52 -9.12
C ALA A 50 -15.81 4.84 -7.75
N HIS A 51 -14.63 4.34 -7.38
CA HIS A 51 -14.40 3.72 -6.07
C HIS A 51 -14.65 4.68 -4.91
N PHE A 52 -14.05 5.87 -4.93
CA PHE A 52 -14.19 6.81 -3.83
C PHE A 52 -15.59 7.44 -3.77
N VAL A 53 -16.24 7.65 -4.91
CA VAL A 53 -17.65 8.10 -4.95
C VAL A 53 -18.58 7.02 -4.36
N ALA A 54 -18.29 5.74 -4.59
CA ALA A 54 -19.08 4.64 -4.02
C ALA A 54 -18.89 4.43 -2.50
N LEU A 55 -17.96 5.14 -1.84
CA LEU A 55 -17.81 5.08 -0.39
C LEU A 55 -18.96 5.80 0.32
N GLU A 56 -19.46 5.18 1.39
CA GLU A 56 -20.44 5.81 2.27
C GLU A 56 -19.81 7.01 3.00
N ALA A 57 -20.63 7.97 3.45
CA ALA A 57 -20.15 9.19 4.09
C ALA A 57 -19.24 8.91 5.32
N ALA A 58 -19.57 7.88 6.11
CA ALA A 58 -18.75 7.46 7.24
C ALA A 58 -17.38 6.93 6.81
N ASP A 59 -17.31 6.19 5.69
CA ASP A 59 -16.05 5.67 5.18
C ASP A 59 -15.17 6.77 4.60
N ARG A 60 -15.77 7.77 3.94
CA ARG A 60 -15.05 8.97 3.50
C ARG A 60 -14.47 9.75 4.68
N TYR A 61 -15.25 9.90 5.75
CA TYR A 61 -14.76 10.50 6.99
C TYR A 61 -13.56 9.74 7.57
N LEU A 62 -13.61 8.41 7.61
CA LEU A 62 -12.50 7.58 8.07
C LEU A 62 -11.27 7.61 7.15
N ARG A 63 -11.46 7.83 5.84
CA ARG A 63 -10.40 7.83 4.82
C ARG A 63 -9.71 9.18 4.65
N PHE A 64 -10.44 10.27 4.81
CA PHE A 64 -9.96 11.64 4.54
C PHE A 64 -9.85 12.50 5.81
N GLY A 65 -10.38 12.04 6.95
CA GLY A 65 -10.40 12.81 8.20
C GLY A 65 -11.50 13.87 8.26
N TYR A 66 -12.25 14.07 7.18
CA TYR A 66 -13.38 15.01 7.09
C TYR A 66 -14.51 14.43 6.21
N ALA A 67 -15.71 15.00 6.34
CA ALA A 67 -16.88 14.58 5.57
C ALA A 67 -16.75 15.03 4.10
N ALA A 68 -16.00 14.26 3.30
CA ALA A 68 -15.66 14.62 1.94
C ALA A 68 -16.87 14.52 0.99
N SER A 69 -17.19 15.63 0.31
CA SER A 69 -18.17 15.66 -0.78
C SER A 69 -17.66 14.93 -2.02
N ASP A 70 -18.55 14.63 -2.97
CA ASP A 70 -18.15 14.05 -4.26
C ASP A 70 -17.13 14.94 -4.97
N GLU A 71 -17.35 16.26 -4.97
CA GLU A 71 -16.42 17.23 -5.59
C GLU A 71 -15.02 17.17 -4.95
N GLN A 72 -14.94 17.12 -3.61
CA GLN A 72 -13.66 17.03 -2.90
C GLN A 72 -12.94 15.71 -3.18
N VAL A 73 -13.70 14.61 -3.25
CA VAL A 73 -13.18 13.29 -3.61
C VAL A 73 -12.64 13.28 -5.05
N LEU A 74 -13.36 13.87 -5.99
CA LEU A 74 -12.93 13.95 -7.39
C LEU A 74 -11.68 14.82 -7.52
N ALA A 75 -11.65 15.98 -6.85
CA ALA A 75 -10.47 16.84 -6.80
C ALA A 75 -9.25 16.13 -6.19
N TYR A 76 -9.45 15.31 -5.15
CA TYR A 76 -8.40 14.47 -4.58
C TYR A 76 -7.83 13.50 -5.62
N VAL A 77 -8.69 12.75 -6.32
CA VAL A 77 -8.25 11.82 -7.37
C VAL A 77 -7.56 12.55 -8.52
N ASP A 78 -8.02 13.76 -8.84
CA ASP A 78 -7.45 14.60 -9.89
C ASP A 78 -6.04 15.12 -9.53
N GLY A 79 -5.80 15.36 -8.23
CA GLY A 79 -4.51 15.77 -7.70
C GLY A 79 -3.46 14.66 -7.53
N ILE A 80 -3.82 13.39 -7.74
CA ILE A 80 -2.85 12.28 -7.63
C ILE A 80 -1.79 12.40 -8.72
N ASP A 81 -0.53 12.42 -8.30
CA ASP A 81 0.64 12.39 -9.17
C ASP A 81 1.15 10.96 -9.30
N PHE A 82 0.69 10.27 -10.35
CA PHE A 82 1.07 8.88 -10.64
C PHE A 82 2.54 8.68 -11.02
N THR A 83 3.35 9.75 -11.11
CA THR A 83 4.80 9.62 -11.33
C THR A 83 5.57 9.51 -10.02
N ARG A 84 4.99 10.01 -8.93
CA ARG A 84 5.59 10.08 -7.60
C ARG A 84 4.89 9.15 -6.62
N ASP A 85 3.56 9.14 -6.69
CA ASP A 85 2.72 8.39 -5.79
C ASP A 85 2.40 7.02 -6.39
N GLU A 86 2.19 6.03 -5.53
CA GLU A 86 1.87 4.67 -5.95
C GLU A 86 0.46 4.28 -5.50
N ILE A 87 -0.31 3.71 -6.43
CA ILE A 87 -1.70 3.34 -6.19
C ILE A 87 -1.88 1.85 -6.42
N TYR A 88 -2.54 1.18 -5.48
CA TYR A 88 -2.84 -0.24 -5.57
C TYR A 88 -4.34 -0.49 -5.53
N GLY A 89 -4.81 -1.41 -6.37
CA GLY A 89 -6.22 -1.73 -6.50
C GLY A 89 -6.54 -3.21 -6.43
N VAL A 90 -7.75 -3.54 -5.99
CA VAL A 90 -8.35 -4.86 -6.13
C VAL A 90 -9.65 -4.74 -6.90
N PHE A 91 -9.75 -5.48 -8.00
CA PHE A 91 -10.95 -5.53 -8.85
C PHE A 91 -11.81 -6.76 -8.54
N ASN A 92 -13.12 -6.61 -8.56
CA ASN A 92 -14.03 -7.77 -8.51
C ASN A 92 -14.16 -8.45 -9.90
N ARG A 93 -15.03 -9.45 -10.01
CA ARG A 93 -15.26 -10.18 -11.28
C ARG A 93 -15.90 -9.32 -12.38
N LYS A 94 -16.54 -8.20 -12.03
CA LYS A 94 -17.14 -7.23 -12.95
C LYS A 94 -16.17 -6.12 -13.35
N LEU A 95 -14.89 -6.21 -12.97
CA LEU A 95 -13.88 -5.17 -13.18
C LEU A 95 -14.21 -3.84 -12.46
N GLU A 96 -14.95 -3.90 -11.37
CA GLU A 96 -15.18 -2.75 -10.49
C GLU A 96 -14.10 -2.72 -9.39
N LEU A 97 -13.53 -1.53 -9.13
CA LEU A 97 -12.50 -1.35 -8.11
C LEU A 97 -13.14 -1.39 -6.71
N ILE A 98 -12.91 -2.47 -5.96
CA ILE A 98 -13.55 -2.72 -4.66
C ILE A 98 -12.68 -2.36 -3.46
N ALA A 99 -11.39 -2.14 -3.69
CA ALA A 99 -10.45 -1.64 -2.69
C ALA A 99 -9.33 -0.88 -3.37
N ALA A 100 -8.87 0.19 -2.73
CA ALA A 100 -7.77 1.01 -3.19
C ALA A 100 -6.85 1.37 -2.02
N ALA A 101 -5.55 1.38 -2.27
CA ALA A 101 -4.56 1.99 -1.40
C ALA A 101 -3.76 3.04 -2.18
N HIS A 102 -3.44 4.13 -1.50
CA HIS A 102 -2.59 5.20 -2.01
C HIS A 102 -1.40 5.34 -1.06
N LEU A 103 -0.21 5.18 -1.61
CA LEU A 103 1.06 5.48 -0.97
C LEU A 103 1.57 6.81 -1.55
N ALA A 104 1.27 7.91 -0.86
CA ALA A 104 1.63 9.26 -1.30
C ALA A 104 3.04 9.59 -0.81
N VAL A 105 3.97 9.94 -1.71
CA VAL A 105 5.36 10.21 -1.32
C VAL A 105 5.56 11.71 -1.15
N ALA A 106 5.94 12.12 0.06
CA ALA A 106 6.21 13.51 0.40
C ALA A 106 7.60 13.95 -0.09
N ALA A 107 7.81 15.26 -0.19
CA ALA A 107 9.08 15.83 -0.65
C ALA A 107 10.27 15.53 0.28
N ASP A 108 10.01 15.18 1.53
CA ASP A 108 11.03 14.77 2.51
C ASP A 108 11.35 13.26 2.45
N GLY A 109 10.80 12.53 1.48
CA GLY A 109 11.06 11.11 1.25
C GLY A 109 10.22 10.16 2.09
N ARG A 110 9.35 10.66 2.98
CA ARG A 110 8.40 9.83 3.72
C ARG A 110 7.19 9.49 2.85
N ALA A 111 6.61 8.32 3.05
CA ALA A 111 5.41 7.91 2.33
C ALA A 111 4.20 7.76 3.26
N GLU A 112 3.09 8.40 2.93
CA GLU A 112 1.84 8.30 3.68
C GLU A 112 0.93 7.24 3.06
N PHE A 113 0.46 6.31 3.88
CA PHE A 113 -0.43 5.24 3.47
C PHE A 113 -1.90 5.55 3.82
N GLY A 114 -2.76 5.53 2.79
CA GLY A 114 -4.22 5.57 2.94
C GLY A 114 -4.90 4.40 2.23
N VAL A 115 -5.89 3.77 2.86
CA VAL A 115 -6.64 2.63 2.30
C VAL A 115 -8.15 2.77 2.42
N SER A 116 -8.87 2.33 1.41
CA SER A 116 -10.33 2.21 1.41
C SER A 116 -10.77 0.85 0.85
N VAL A 117 -11.82 0.28 1.44
CA VAL A 117 -12.40 -1.01 1.02
C VAL A 117 -13.92 -0.87 1.04
N LEU A 118 -14.58 -1.14 -0.09
CA LEU A 118 -16.03 -1.09 -0.19
C LEU A 118 -16.69 -2.09 0.78
N PRO A 119 -17.89 -1.79 1.33
CA PRO A 119 -18.56 -2.65 2.31
C PRO A 119 -18.64 -4.13 1.91
N SER A 120 -18.93 -4.42 0.63
CA SER A 120 -19.05 -5.77 0.05
C SER A 120 -17.75 -6.61 0.09
N ALA A 121 -16.61 -5.96 0.31
CA ALA A 121 -15.29 -6.57 0.30
C ALA A 121 -14.60 -6.63 1.69
N ARG A 122 -15.23 -6.10 2.74
CA ARG A 122 -14.69 -6.07 4.10
C ARG A 122 -14.64 -7.46 4.76
N GLY A 123 -13.88 -7.56 5.85
CA GLY A 123 -13.72 -8.80 6.63
C GLY A 123 -12.88 -9.89 5.94
N LYS A 124 -12.29 -9.58 4.76
CA LYS A 124 -11.52 -10.53 3.95
C LYS A 124 -10.00 -10.34 4.02
N GLY A 125 -9.52 -9.41 4.84
CA GLY A 125 -8.09 -9.10 4.99
C GLY A 125 -7.50 -8.21 3.87
N ILE A 126 -8.32 -7.70 2.95
CA ILE A 126 -7.85 -6.92 1.78
C ILE A 126 -7.03 -5.69 2.19
N GLY A 127 -7.50 -4.92 3.19
CA GLY A 127 -6.76 -3.74 3.67
C GLY A 127 -5.37 -4.07 4.21
N THR A 128 -5.24 -5.18 4.93
CA THR A 128 -3.94 -5.68 5.40
C THR A 128 -3.04 -6.05 4.22
N ARG A 129 -3.56 -6.76 3.21
CA ARG A 129 -2.79 -7.13 2.01
C ARG A 129 -2.33 -5.91 1.20
N LEU A 130 -3.18 -4.88 1.11
CA LEU A 130 -2.81 -3.62 0.47
C LEU A 130 -1.69 -2.89 1.23
N PHE A 131 -1.75 -2.89 2.56
CA PHE A 131 -0.67 -2.36 3.40
C PHE A 131 0.64 -3.14 3.17
N GLU A 132 0.60 -4.47 3.18
CA GLU A 132 1.77 -5.32 2.94
C GLU A 132 2.40 -5.04 1.57
N ARG A 133 1.59 -4.89 0.52
CA ARG A 133 2.05 -4.53 -0.84
C ARG A 133 2.70 -3.15 -0.87
N ALA A 134 2.12 -2.17 -0.18
CA ALA A 134 2.67 -0.81 -0.09
C ALA A 134 3.99 -0.77 0.71
N ALA A 135 4.06 -1.48 1.84
CA ALA A 135 5.28 -1.59 2.65
C ALA A 135 6.42 -2.26 1.87
N MET A 136 6.11 -3.30 1.07
CA MET A 136 7.08 -3.96 0.18
C MET A 136 7.58 -3.01 -0.92
N HIS A 137 6.69 -2.21 -1.50
CA HIS A 137 7.09 -1.18 -2.46
C HIS A 137 7.98 -0.12 -1.84
N ALA A 138 7.60 0.40 -0.66
CA ALA A 138 8.40 1.36 0.08
C ALA A 138 9.83 0.84 0.30
N ARG A 139 9.94 -0.43 0.71
CA ARG A 139 11.22 -1.12 0.88
C ARG A 139 12.05 -1.17 -0.40
N ASN A 140 11.44 -1.60 -1.50
CA ASN A 140 12.13 -1.76 -2.79
C ASN A 140 12.49 -0.42 -3.46
N ARG A 141 11.84 0.68 -3.05
CA ARG A 141 12.15 2.03 -3.53
C ARG A 141 13.04 2.83 -2.58
N GLY A 142 13.50 2.23 -1.49
CA GLY A 142 14.35 2.90 -0.51
C GLY A 142 13.64 4.01 0.28
N ILE A 143 12.31 3.95 0.38
CA ILE A 143 11.57 4.80 1.30
C ILE A 143 11.83 4.27 2.70
N GLU A 144 12.51 5.06 3.54
CA GLU A 144 12.95 4.64 4.88
C GLU A 144 11.84 4.71 5.93
N CYS A 145 10.77 5.45 5.65
CA CYS A 145 9.71 5.75 6.60
C CYS A 145 8.34 5.80 5.92
N MET A 146 7.46 4.90 6.34
CA MET A 146 6.06 4.89 5.95
C MET A 146 5.20 5.29 7.14
N THR A 147 4.30 6.25 6.94
CA THR A 147 3.39 6.76 7.96
C THR A 147 1.94 6.47 7.59
N MET A 148 1.07 6.52 8.59
CA MET A 148 -0.37 6.57 8.38
C MET A 148 -1.00 7.39 9.50
N GLN A 149 -2.01 8.18 9.15
CA GLN A 149 -2.83 8.89 10.10
C GLN A 149 -4.25 8.38 9.98
N CYS A 150 -4.88 8.10 11.12
CA CYS A 150 -6.26 7.65 11.15
C CYS A 150 -6.96 8.16 12.40
N LEU A 151 -8.28 8.31 12.33
CA LEU A 151 -9.07 8.57 13.51
C LEU A 151 -8.92 7.40 14.49
N THR A 152 -8.81 7.69 15.79
CA THR A 152 -8.64 6.67 16.84
C THR A 152 -9.79 5.64 16.84
N GLN A 153 -10.96 6.05 16.33
CA GLN A 153 -12.14 5.19 16.17
C GLN A 153 -12.05 4.22 14.98
N ASN A 154 -11.07 4.39 14.07
CA ASN A 154 -10.83 3.52 12.93
C ASN A 154 -10.16 2.20 13.37
N ALA A 155 -10.88 1.39 14.14
CA ALA A 155 -10.38 0.14 14.69
C ALA A 155 -9.79 -0.82 13.62
N PRO A 156 -10.34 -0.94 12.38
CA PRO A 156 -9.69 -1.71 11.32
C PRO A 156 -8.28 -1.22 10.98
N MET A 157 -8.10 0.08 10.83
CA MET A 157 -6.84 0.70 10.45
C MET A 157 -5.80 0.62 11.58
N VAL A 158 -6.21 0.86 12.82
CA VAL A 158 -5.35 0.67 14.01
C VAL A 158 -4.89 -0.78 14.14
N ARG A 159 -5.74 -1.77 13.82
CA ARG A 159 -5.35 -3.19 13.80
C ARG A 159 -4.31 -3.50 12.71
N ILE A 160 -4.43 -2.88 11.53
CA ILE A 160 -3.42 -3.02 10.48
C ILE A 160 -2.08 -2.48 10.97
N ALA A 161 -2.05 -1.26 11.51
CA ALA A 161 -0.83 -0.64 12.03
C ALA A 161 -0.12 -1.51 13.08
N ARG A 162 -0.87 -2.00 14.07
CA ARG A 162 -0.32 -2.87 15.13
C ARG A 162 0.22 -4.19 14.59
N ARG A 163 -0.51 -4.82 13.67
CA ARG A 163 -0.09 -6.09 13.06
C ARG A 163 1.15 -5.92 12.19
N ALA A 164 1.28 -4.77 11.55
CA ALA A 164 2.44 -4.42 10.75
C ALA A 164 3.66 -3.96 11.57
N GLY A 165 3.60 -4.00 12.91
CA GLY A 165 4.71 -3.59 13.76
C GLY A 165 4.97 -2.08 13.74
N MET A 166 4.00 -1.26 13.32
CA MET A 166 4.16 0.20 13.35
C MET A 166 4.24 0.68 14.80
N GLN A 167 5.04 1.72 15.02
CA GLN A 167 5.00 2.50 16.27
C GLN A 167 3.74 3.36 16.25
N VAL A 168 2.77 3.02 17.11
CA VAL A 168 1.46 3.67 17.16
C VAL A 168 1.42 4.69 18.29
N HIS A 169 1.19 5.95 17.95
CA HIS A 169 1.03 7.07 18.87
C HIS A 169 -0.41 7.59 18.80
N VAL A 170 -1.08 7.68 19.95
CA VAL A 170 -2.45 8.20 20.02
C VAL A 170 -2.40 9.63 20.55
N CYS A 171 -2.87 10.58 19.74
CA CYS A 171 -2.87 12.01 20.03
C CYS A 171 -4.30 12.54 19.95
N GLY A 172 -5.02 12.45 21.07
CA GLY A 172 -6.43 12.86 21.15
C GLY A 172 -7.34 11.99 20.27
N GLY A 173 -8.04 12.62 19.32
CA GLY A 173 -8.97 11.95 18.41
C GLY A 173 -8.31 11.18 17.26
N GLU A 174 -6.99 11.31 17.11
CA GLU A 174 -6.22 10.74 16.01
C GLU A 174 -5.15 9.77 16.51
N THR A 175 -4.79 8.85 15.63
CA THR A 175 -3.77 7.83 15.83
C THR A 175 -2.81 7.88 14.65
N GLU A 176 -1.54 8.11 14.96
CA GLU A 176 -0.43 8.09 14.01
C GLU A 176 0.31 6.76 14.12
N GLY A 177 0.55 6.12 12.99
CA GLY A 177 1.42 4.95 12.86
C GLY A 177 2.67 5.31 12.08
N VAL A 178 3.84 4.93 12.60
CA VAL A 178 5.13 5.09 11.91
C VAL A 178 5.80 3.73 11.75
N LEU A 179 6.15 3.36 10.51
CA LEU A 179 6.91 2.17 10.18
C LEU A 179 8.26 2.61 9.62
N ARG A 180 9.35 2.21 10.29
CA ARG A 180 10.66 2.21 9.64
C ARG A 180 10.71 1.07 8.65
N VAL A 181 11.22 1.35 7.48
CA VAL A 181 11.29 0.40 6.38
C VAL A 181 12.77 0.13 6.09
N PRO A 182 13.23 -1.14 6.14
CA PRO A 182 14.61 -1.50 5.84
C PRO A 182 14.88 -1.32 4.35
N HIS A 183 16.14 -1.48 3.94
CA HIS A 183 16.47 -1.42 2.51
C HIS A 183 15.94 -2.66 1.76
N GLY A 184 15.67 -2.47 0.47
CA GLY A 184 15.35 -3.55 -0.46
C GLY A 184 16.50 -4.53 -0.61
N SER A 185 16.16 -5.81 -0.79
CA SER A 185 17.09 -6.85 -1.20
C SER A 185 16.65 -7.46 -2.52
N LEU A 186 17.52 -8.20 -3.21
CA LEU A 186 17.16 -8.87 -4.47
C LEU A 186 15.92 -9.77 -4.32
N LEU A 187 15.75 -10.42 -3.16
CA LEU A 187 14.58 -11.26 -2.88
C LEU A 187 13.30 -10.42 -2.76
N SER A 188 13.33 -9.26 -2.10
CA SER A 188 12.14 -8.42 -1.95
C SER A 188 11.69 -7.83 -3.30
N HIS A 189 12.63 -7.56 -4.21
CA HIS A 189 12.31 -7.18 -5.59
C HIS A 189 11.65 -8.32 -6.39
N LEU A 190 12.09 -9.57 -6.21
CA LEU A 190 11.45 -10.73 -6.84
C LEU A 190 10.04 -10.97 -6.31
N ASP A 191 9.83 -10.83 -4.99
CA ASP A 191 8.51 -10.95 -4.36
C ASP A 191 7.53 -9.89 -4.88
N GLU A 192 7.99 -8.65 -5.07
CA GLU A 192 7.18 -7.57 -5.66
C GLU A 192 6.79 -7.89 -7.10
N TRP A 193 7.74 -8.31 -7.93
CA TRP A 193 7.47 -8.66 -9.33
C TRP A 193 6.45 -9.80 -9.44
N LEU A 194 6.54 -10.83 -8.59
CA LEU A 194 5.58 -11.94 -8.56
C LEU A 194 4.18 -11.47 -8.15
N ALA A 195 4.09 -10.55 -7.19
CA ALA A 195 2.82 -9.96 -6.78
C ALA A 195 2.15 -9.19 -7.93
N ASP A 196 2.92 -8.37 -8.66
CA ASP A 196 2.41 -7.59 -9.80
C ASP A 196 1.98 -8.47 -10.96
N ALA A 197 2.78 -9.47 -11.32
CA ALA A 197 2.42 -10.44 -12.35
C ALA A 197 1.09 -11.15 -12.01
N THR A 198 0.89 -11.50 -10.74
CA THR A 198 -0.34 -12.15 -10.29
C THR A 198 -1.56 -11.22 -10.42
N GLY A 199 -1.41 -9.94 -10.07
CA GLY A 199 -2.46 -8.93 -10.22
C GLY A 199 -2.86 -8.70 -11.69
N GLU A 200 -1.87 -8.57 -12.58
CA GLU A 200 -2.08 -8.39 -14.02
C GLU A 200 -2.75 -9.61 -14.67
N ILE A 201 -2.29 -10.82 -14.35
CA ILE A 201 -2.85 -12.07 -14.89
C ILE A 201 -4.32 -12.23 -14.48
N ASP A 202 -4.63 -12.03 -13.19
CA ASP A 202 -6.00 -12.10 -12.71
C ASP A 202 -6.92 -11.07 -13.40
N PHE A 203 -6.45 -9.84 -13.59
CA PHE A 203 -7.19 -8.80 -14.31
C PHE A 203 -7.42 -9.18 -15.78
N ALA A 204 -6.40 -9.67 -16.48
CA ALA A 204 -6.51 -10.11 -17.87
C ALA A 204 -7.50 -11.28 -18.03
N ILE A 205 -7.50 -12.24 -17.10
CA ILE A 205 -8.48 -13.35 -17.08
C ILE A 205 -9.89 -12.80 -16.88
N LYS A 206 -10.09 -11.87 -15.93
CA LYS A 206 -11.40 -11.23 -15.70
C LYS A 206 -11.87 -10.46 -16.94
N LEU A 207 -10.98 -9.72 -17.59
CA LEU A 207 -11.26 -8.97 -18.81
C LEU A 207 -11.67 -9.88 -19.98
N GLY A 208 -10.95 -10.98 -20.18
CA GLY A 208 -11.28 -11.98 -21.19
C GLY A 208 -12.69 -12.55 -20.98
N ARG A 209 -13.01 -12.96 -19.74
CA ARG A 209 -14.33 -13.52 -19.39
C ARG A 209 -15.46 -12.49 -19.45
N HIS A 210 -15.16 -11.21 -19.26
CA HIS A 210 -16.14 -10.13 -19.39
C HIS A 210 -16.46 -9.82 -20.86
N ARG A 211 -15.49 -9.99 -21.78
CA ARG A 211 -15.67 -9.73 -23.21
C ARG A 211 -16.40 -10.86 -23.94
N THR A 212 -16.39 -12.08 -23.44
CA THR A 212 -17.18 -13.19 -24.00
C THR A 212 -18.58 -13.19 -23.38
N PRO A 213 -19.65 -12.81 -24.11
CA PRO A 213 -21.01 -13.00 -23.61
C PRO A 213 -21.28 -14.51 -23.43
N PRO A 214 -22.12 -14.92 -22.47
CA PRO A 214 -22.53 -16.31 -22.36
C PRO A 214 -23.21 -16.74 -23.66
N THR A 215 -22.77 -17.86 -24.25
CA THR A 215 -23.48 -18.50 -25.36
C THR A 215 -24.87 -18.87 -24.85
N PRO A 216 -25.96 -18.35 -25.45
CA PRO A 216 -27.30 -18.81 -25.07
C PRO A 216 -27.44 -20.28 -25.46
N ALA A 217 -27.93 -21.09 -24.51
CA ALA A 217 -28.37 -22.46 -24.73
C ALA A 217 -29.81 -22.47 -25.26
#